data_AF-A0A1E5BYU5-F1
#
_entry.id   AF-A0A1E5BYU5-F1
#
_cell.length_a   1.000
_cell.length_b   1.000
_cell.length_c   1.000
_cell.angle_alpha   90.00
_cell.angle_beta   90.00
_cell.angle_gamma   90.00
#
_symmetry.space_group_name_H-M   'P 1'
#
loop_
_entity.id
_entity.type
_entity.pdbx_description
1 polymer ?
#
loop_
_entity_poly.entity_id
_entity_poly.type
_entity_poly.pdbx_seq_one_letter_code
_entity_poly.pdbx_strand_id
1 'polypeptide(L)'
;MVNRLNVTPTLLNQLAQRIQQATASRDWQTLKALDLKVRELLLRHPECLKSAACAAAISQLKATHQVAVLALGESLTEMETELDVMQAQNERAMAYQLAMTMEY
;
A
#
# COMPACT_ATOMS: atom_id res chain seq x y z
N MET A 1 34.18 -13.74 -10.29
CA MET A 1 33.73 -13.77 -8.89
C MET A 1 32.21 -13.63 -8.88
N VAL A 2 31.51 -14.71 -8.55
CA VAL A 2 30.05 -14.79 -8.63
C VAL A 2 29.47 -14.17 -7.37
N ASN A 3 29.00 -12.93 -7.45
CA ASN A 3 28.17 -12.36 -6.39
C ASN A 3 26.80 -13.04 -6.46
N ARG A 4 26.70 -14.26 -5.93
CA ARG A 4 25.41 -14.88 -5.62
C ARG A 4 24.84 -14.03 -4.50
N LEU A 5 23.95 -13.10 -4.85
CA LEU A 5 23.05 -12.48 -3.89
C LEU A 5 22.20 -13.62 -3.30
N ASN A 6 22.74 -14.27 -2.27
CA ASN A 6 21.95 -15.15 -1.42
C ASN A 6 20.87 -14.25 -0.85
N VAL A 7 19.64 -14.36 -1.37
CA VAL A 7 18.48 -13.74 -0.75
C VAL A 7 18.42 -14.29 0.67
N THR A 8 18.91 -13.49 1.62
CA THR A 8 18.95 -13.88 3.01
C THR A 8 17.57 -13.62 3.62
N PRO A 9 17.13 -14.45 4.58
CA PRO A 9 15.89 -14.20 5.31
C PRO A 9 15.89 -12.80 5.98
N THR A 10 17.07 -12.26 6.28
CA THR A 10 17.23 -10.88 6.77
C THR A 10 16.75 -9.82 5.78
N LEU A 11 17.01 -9.97 4.47
CA LEU A 11 16.55 -9.02 3.46
C LEU A 11 15.02 -9.05 3.32
N LEU A 12 14.43 -10.24 3.36
CA LEU A 12 12.97 -10.41 3.32
C LEU A 12 12.30 -9.80 4.56
N ASN A 13 12.89 -9.98 5.74
CA ASN A 13 12.40 -9.36 6.98
C ASN A 13 12.53 -7.83 6.96
N GLN A 14 13.62 -7.29 6.41
CA GLN A 14 13.77 -5.85 6.23
C GLN A 14 12.72 -5.29 5.27
N LEU A 15 12.42 -6.00 4.18
CA LEU A 15 11.36 -5.60 3.25
C LEU A 15 9.99 -5.63 3.93
N ALA A 16 9.69 -6.67 4.71
CA ALA A 16 8.45 -6.74 5.49
C ALA A 16 8.33 -5.54 6.47
N GLN A 17 9.41 -5.22 7.20
CA GLN A 17 9.40 -4.09 8.13
C GLN A 17 9.18 -2.75 7.41
N ARG A 18 9.79 -2.54 6.24
CA ARG A 18 9.60 -1.32 5.44
C ARG A 18 8.19 -1.22 4.88
N ILE A 19 7.59 -2.33 4.44
CA ILE A 19 6.19 -2.38 4.00
C ILE A 19 5.27 -2.00 5.16
N GLN A 20 5.53 -2.54 6.35
CA GLN A 20 4.76 -2.21 7.55
C GLN A 20 4.86 -0.71 7.91
N GLN A 21 6.05 -0.12 7.83
CA GLN A 21 6.27 1.30 8.06
C GLN A 21 5.53 2.17 7.03
N ALA A 22 5.68 1.86 5.74
CA ALA A 22 5.00 2.59 4.66
C ALA A 22 3.48 2.49 4.79
N THR A 23 2.97 1.32 5.21
CA THR A 23 1.54 1.12 5.50
C THR A 23 1.08 1.98 6.68
N ALA A 24 1.84 2.00 7.77
CA ALA A 24 1.52 2.80 8.96
C ALA A 24 1.55 4.31 8.67
N SER A 25 2.45 4.76 7.79
CA SER A 25 2.53 6.16 7.36
C SER A 25 1.58 6.51 6.20
N ARG A 26 0.73 5.57 5.75
CA ARG A 26 -0.13 5.71 4.56
C ARG A 26 0.63 6.19 3.31
N ASP A 27 1.91 5.83 3.18
CA ASP A 27 2.75 6.17 2.03
C ASP A 27 2.58 5.11 0.93
N TRP A 28 1.49 5.27 0.17
CA TRP A 28 1.09 4.32 -0.87
C TRP A 28 2.06 4.27 -2.06
N GLN A 29 2.80 5.35 -2.33
CA GLN A 29 3.83 5.35 -3.38
C GLN A 29 5.02 4.49 -2.97
N THR A 30 5.52 4.68 -1.75
CA THR A 30 6.62 3.86 -1.22
C THR A 30 6.19 2.40 -1.09
N LEU A 31 4.95 2.14 -0.65
CA LEU A 31 4.39 0.78 -0.61
C LEU A 31 4.44 0.09 -1.99
N LYS A 32 3.95 0.77 -3.04
CA LYS A 32 4.02 0.25 -4.42
C LYS A 32 5.44 -0.06 -4.88
N ALA A 33 6.40 0.82 -4.57
CA ALA A 33 7.80 0.62 -4.93
C ALA A 33 8.41 -0.61 -4.21
N LEU A 34 8.08 -0.80 -2.93
CA LEU A 34 8.50 -1.96 -2.15
C LEU A 34 7.90 -3.26 -2.69
N ASP A 35 6.62 -3.26 -3.06
CA ASP A 35 5.92 -4.40 -3.64
C ASP A 35 6.54 -4.85 -4.96
N LEU A 36 6.87 -3.89 -5.84
CA LEU A 36 7.58 -4.18 -7.10
C LEU A 36 8.95 -4.78 -6.84
N LYS A 37 9.67 -4.28 -5.84
CA LYS A 37 10.99 -4.80 -5.46
C LYS A 37 10.92 -6.20 -4.89
N VAL A 38 9.91 -6.51 -4.07
CA VAL A 38 9.63 -7.87 -3.60
C VAL A 38 9.36 -8.79 -4.78
N ARG A 39 8.52 -8.38 -5.73
CA ARG A 39 8.20 -9.17 -6.92
C ARG A 39 9.43 -9.46 -7.76
N GLU A 40 10.26 -8.46 -8.04
CA GLU A 40 11.49 -8.63 -8.81
C GLU A 40 12.46 -9.60 -8.13
N LEU A 41 12.58 -9.51 -6.80
CA LEU A 41 13.44 -10.37 -6.00
C LEU A 41 12.96 -11.82 -6.02
N LEU A 42 11.67 -12.07 -5.83
CA LEU A 42 11.09 -13.41 -5.89
C LEU A 42 11.16 -14.03 -7.29
N LEU A 43 11.06 -13.21 -8.35
CA LEU A 43 11.22 -13.67 -9.73
C LEU A 43 12.66 -14.02 -10.07
N ARG A 44 13.64 -13.26 -9.56
CA ARG A 44 15.06 -13.52 -9.79
C ARG A 44 15.60 -14.70 -8.99
N HIS A 45 15.02 -14.98 -7.84
CA HIS A 45 15.50 -16.00 -6.91
C HIS A 45 14.38 -16.96 -6.47
N PRO A 46 13.76 -17.71 -7.40
CA PRO A 46 12.67 -18.63 -7.07
C PRO A 46 13.11 -19.74 -6.11
N GLU A 47 14.40 -20.06 -6.03
CA GLU A 47 14.96 -20.98 -5.04
C GLU A 47 14.69 -20.55 -3.58
N CYS A 48 14.54 -19.25 -3.30
CA CYS A 48 14.25 -18.77 -1.96
C CYS A 48 12.87 -19.25 -1.47
N LEU A 49 11.91 -19.44 -2.38
CA LEU A 49 10.57 -19.94 -2.06
C LEU A 49 10.58 -21.39 -1.61
N LYS A 50 11.60 -22.16 -2.01
CA LYS A 50 11.76 -23.58 -1.64
C LYS A 50 12.67 -23.77 -0.43
N SER A 51 13.35 -22.72 0.02
CA SER A 51 14.27 -22.77 1.15
C SER A 51 13.51 -22.70 2.48
N ALA A 52 13.66 -23.74 3.32
CA ALA A 52 13.09 -23.76 4.67
C ALA A 52 13.57 -22.57 5.53
N ALA A 53 14.79 -22.08 5.30
CA ALA A 53 15.33 -20.92 6.00
C ALA A 53 14.63 -19.60 5.64
N CYS A 54 14.03 -19.51 4.45
CA CYS A 54 13.28 -18.33 4.00
C CYS A 54 11.77 -18.45 4.24
N ALA A 55 11.26 -19.66 4.51
CA ALA A 55 9.83 -19.93 4.65
C ALA A 55 9.14 -19.03 5.70
N ALA A 56 9.78 -18.84 6.86
CA ALA A 56 9.26 -17.97 7.91
C ALA A 56 9.20 -16.49 7.46
N ALA A 57 10.27 -16.00 6.83
CA ALA A 57 10.35 -14.64 6.33
C ALA A 57 9.35 -14.36 5.20
N ILE A 58 9.12 -15.34 4.32
CA ILE A 58 8.11 -15.26 3.25
C ILE A 58 6.70 -15.25 3.85
N SER A 59 6.43 -16.09 4.85
CA SER A 59 5.15 -16.10 5.55
C SER A 59 4.86 -14.76 6.21
N GLN A 60 5.86 -14.19 6.90
CA GLN A 60 5.75 -12.86 7.50
C GLN A 60 5.49 -11.78 6.44
N LEU A 61 6.26 -11.78 5.35
CA LEU A 61 6.09 -10.84 4.24
C LEU A 61 4.68 -10.90 3.65
N LYS A 62 4.14 -12.11 3.48
CA LYS A 62 2.76 -12.31 3.00
C LYS A 62 1.73 -11.75 3.97
N ALA A 63 1.89 -11.99 5.28
CA ALA A 63 1.01 -11.42 6.30
C ALA A 63 1.07 -9.88 6.28
N THR A 64 2.26 -9.30 6.16
CA THR A 64 2.41 -7.84 6.08
C THR A 64 1.75 -7.27 4.84
N HIS A 65 1.88 -7.92 3.68
CA HIS A 65 1.16 -7.51 2.47
C HIS A 65 -0.36 -7.57 2.64
N GLN A 66 -0.90 -8.61 3.29
CA GLN A 66 -2.34 -8.69 3.54
C GLN A 66 -2.83 -7.52 4.38
N VAL A 67 -2.09 -7.16 5.43
CA VAL A 67 -2.39 -5.98 6.24
C VAL A 67 -2.33 -4.70 5.41
N ALA A 68 -1.32 -4.56 4.55
CA ALA A 68 -1.18 -3.41 3.67
C ALA A 68 -2.34 -3.27 2.67
N VAL A 69 -2.82 -4.39 2.12
CA VAL A 69 -3.99 -4.42 1.21
C VAL A 69 -5.27 -4.01 1.94
N LEU A 70 -5.47 -4.49 3.17
CA LEU A 70 -6.62 -4.09 3.98
C LEU A 70 -6.58 -2.59 4.29
N ALA A 71 -5.43 -2.07 4.72
CA ALA A 71 -5.26 -0.65 5.01
C ALA A 71 -5.46 0.24 3.77
N LEU A 72 -5.04 -0.22 2.58
CA LEU A 72 -5.33 0.46 1.31
C LEU A 72 -6.83 0.48 1.02
N GLY A 73 -7.54 -0.63 1.24
CA GLY A 73 -8.99 -0.71 1.04
C GLY A 73 -9.76 0.22 1.98
N GLU A 74 -9.37 0.27 3.25
CA GLU A 74 -9.91 1.22 4.23
C GLU A 74 -9.66 2.67 3.79
N SER A 75 -8.42 3.01 3.40
CA SER A 75 -8.08 4.34 2.94
C SER A 75 -8.82 4.76 1.67
N LEU A 76 -9.12 3.81 0.77
CA LEU A 76 -9.91 4.08 -0.43
C LEU A 76 -11.36 4.40 -0.06
N THR A 77 -11.94 3.61 0.85
CA THR A 77 -13.32 3.82 1.34
C THR A 77 -13.45 5.17 2.08
N GLU A 78 -12.45 5.54 2.89
CA GLU A 78 -12.38 6.86 3.54
C GLU A 78 -12.36 7.99 2.50
N MET A 79 -11.54 7.86 1.45
CA MET A 79 -11.44 8.86 0.39
C MET A 79 -12.74 9.00 -0.41
N GLU A 80 -13.40 7.87 -0.74
CA GLU A 80 -14.71 7.90 -1.41
C GLU A 80 -15.76 8.63 -0.57
N THR A 81 -15.79 8.36 0.74
CA THR A 81 -16.70 9.03 1.68
C THR A 81 -16.42 10.54 1.75
N GLU A 82 -15.15 10.94 1.76
CA GLU A 82 -14.76 12.35 1.78
C GLU A 82 -15.18 13.06 0.49
N LEU A 83 -15.03 12.42 -0.67
CA LEU A 83 -15.47 12.97 -1.95
C LEU A 83 -16.99 13.19 -2.00
N ASP A 84 -17.78 12.24 -1.52
CA ASP A 84 -19.24 12.36 -1.45
C ASP A 84 -19.66 13.55 -0.59
N VAL A 85 -18.99 13.73 0.57
CA VAL A 85 -19.24 14.87 1.45
C VAL A 85 -18.87 16.18 0.78
N MET A 86 -17.72 16.26 0.10
CA MET A 86 -17.31 17.46 -0.63
C MET A 86 -18.29 17.79 -1.77
N GLN A 87 -18.79 16.78 -2.48
CA GLN A 87 -19.77 16.98 -3.54
C GLN A 87 -21.09 17.54 -2.98
N ALA A 88 -21.60 16.97 -1.90
CA ALA A 88 -22.81 17.47 -1.25
C ALA A 88 -22.66 18.91 -0.74
N GLN A 89 -21.47 19.26 -0.22
CA GLN A 89 -21.16 20.64 0.17
C GLN A 89 -21.14 21.60 -1.02
N ASN A 90 -20.57 21.18 -2.14
CA ASN A 90 -20.51 21.97 -3.36
C ASN A 90 -21.91 22.20 -3.97
N GLU A 91 -22.74 21.16 -4.03
CA GLU A 91 -24.14 21.25 -4.48
C GLU A 91 -24.95 22.24 -3.61
N ARG A 92 -24.78 22.17 -2.29
CA ARG A 92 -25.42 23.12 -1.36
C ARG A 92 -24.91 24.54 -1.57
N ALA A 93 -23.61 24.74 -1.76
CA ALA A 93 -23.03 26.07 -2.01
C ALA A 93 -23.56 26.68 -3.32
N MET A 94 -23.65 25.88 -4.38
CA MET A 94 -24.23 26.30 -5.66
C MET A 94 -25.72 26.68 -5.52
N ALA A 95 -26.50 25.89 -4.78
CA ALA A 95 -27.91 26.20 -4.52
C ALA A 95 -28.10 27.53 -3.77
N TYR A 96 -27.25 27.82 -2.77
CA TYR A 96 -27.28 29.10 -2.07
C TYR A 96 -26.90 30.27 -2.97
N GLN A 97 -25.86 30.11 -3.81
CA GLN A 97 -25.50 31.16 -4.78
C GLN A 97 -26.62 31.44 -5.77
N LEU A 98 -27.26 30.39 -6.31
CA LEU A 98 -28.39 30.53 -7.23
C LEU A 98 -29.58 31.25 -6.57
N ALA A 99 -29.96 30.86 -5.35
CA ALA A 99 -31.01 31.52 -4.60
C ALA A 99 -30.71 33.02 -4.39
N MET A 100 -29.48 33.34 -3.98
CA MET A 100 -29.06 34.73 -3.77
C MET A 100 -29.07 35.56 -5.06
N THR A 101 -28.79 34.96 -6.22
CA THR A 101 -28.89 35.65 -7.53
C THR A 101 -30.31 35.81 -8.05
N MET A 102 -31.28 35.04 -7.54
CA MET A 102 -32.69 35.12 -7.94
C MET A 102 -33.52 36.07 -7.06
N GLU A 103 -33.00 36.48 -5.91
CA GLU A 103 -33.65 37.45 -5.00
C GLU A 103 -33.35 38.92 -5.36
N TYR A 104 -32.58 39.18 -6.43
CA TYR A 104 -32.25 40.52 -6.97
C TYR A 104 -32.96 40.83 -8.29
#